data_AF-A0A9D6UL06-F1
#
_entry.id   AF-A0A9D6UL06-F1
#
_cell.length_a   1.000
_cell.length_b   1.000
_cell.length_c   1.000
_cell.angle_alpha   90.00
_cell.angle_beta   90.00
_cell.angle_gamma   90.00
#
_symmetry.space_group_name_H-M   'P 1'
#
loop_
_entity.id
_entity.type
_entity.pdbx_description
1 polymer ?
#
loop_
_entity_poly.entity_id
_entity_poly.type
_entity_poly.pdbx_seq_one_letter_code
_entity_poly.pdbx_strand_id
1 'polypeptide(L)' 'MKKIEYFDYQKVARDMKMPLSILKKIEKEVKSEFPKDKMMYELHVLRAIKSGYWRKTAA' A
#
# COMPACT_ATOMS: atom_id res chain seq x y z
N MET A 1 -0.65 5.00 -15.54
CA MET A 1 0.11 4.61 -14.33
C MET A 1 0.04 5.77 -13.35
N LYS A 2 -0.50 5.59 -12.13
CA LYS A 2 -0.55 6.68 -11.14
C LYS A 2 0.90 7.03 -10.78
N LYS A 3 1.32 8.27 -11.02
CA LYS A 3 2.59 8.78 -10.50
C LYS A 3 2.48 8.79 -8.98
N ILE A 4 3.36 8.03 -8.33
CA ILE A 4 3.59 8.18 -6.89
C ILE A 4 4.30 9.53 -6.71
N GLU A 5 3.77 10.37 -5.84
CA GLU A 5 4.22 11.76 -5.69
C GLU A 5 4.96 12.02 -4.37
N TYR A 6 4.59 11.34 -3.28
CA TYR A 6 5.11 11.62 -1.94
C TYR A 6 5.85 10.42 -1.34
N PHE A 7 5.29 9.22 -1.43
CA PHE A 7 5.83 8.03 -0.77
C PHE A 7 5.88 6.82 -1.70
N ASP A 8 7.10 6.37 -2.05
CA ASP A 8 7.31 5.16 -2.85
C ASP A 8 7.06 3.87 -2.04
N TYR A 9 5.78 3.64 -1.76
CA TYR A 9 5.31 2.43 -1.11
C TYR A 9 5.51 1.18 -1.98
N GLN A 10 5.61 1.33 -3.31
CA GLN A 10 5.86 0.22 -4.23
C GLN A 10 7.27 -0.34 -4.08
N LYS A 11 8.28 0.52 -3.88
CA LYS A 11 9.62 0.08 -3.50
C LYS A 11 9.60 -0.70 -2.20
N VAL A 12 8.94 -0.18 -1.16
CA VAL A 12 8.86 -0.86 0.15
C VAL A 12 8.14 -2.21 0.06
N ALA A 13 7.04 -2.29 -0.71
CA ALA A 13 6.34 -3.55 -0.93
C ALA A 13 7.24 -4.61 -1.62
N ARG A 14 8.04 -4.19 -2.60
CA ARG A 14 9.02 -5.06 -3.28
C ARG A 14 10.12 -5.52 -2.33
N ASP A 15 10.71 -4.60 -1.56
CA ASP A 15 11.77 -4.91 -0.62
C ASP A 15 11.30 -5.90 0.46
N MET A 16 10.02 -5.81 0.86
CA MET A 16 9.40 -6.73 1.82
C MET A 16 8.88 -8.02 1.19
N LYS A 17 9.08 -8.26 -0.10
CA LYS A 17 8.56 -9.41 -0.86
C LYS A 17 7.06 -9.62 -0.70
N MET A 18 6.29 -8.52 -0.66
CA MET A 18 4.84 -8.57 -0.51
C MET A 18 4.18 -9.16 -1.77
N PRO A 19 3.25 -10.11 -1.64
CA PRO A 19 2.44 -10.59 -2.75
C PRO A 19 1.63 -9.46 -3.40
N LEU A 20 1.65 -9.38 -4.74
CA LEU A 20 0.95 -8.34 -5.49
C LEU A 20 -0.56 -8.33 -5.24
N SER A 21 -1.15 -9.50 -4.96
CA SER A 21 -2.57 -9.64 -4.62
C SER A 21 -2.93 -8.87 -3.34
N ILE A 22 -2.06 -8.93 -2.32
CA ILE A 22 -2.28 -8.23 -1.06
C ILE A 22 -2.05 -6.73 -1.23
N LEU A 23 -1.01 -6.33 -1.98
CA LEU A 23 -0.78 -4.92 -2.30
C LEU A 23 -2.00 -4.30 -2.97
N LYS A 24 -2.57 -4.97 -3.98
CA LYS A 24 -3.78 -4.50 -4.68
C LYS A 24 -4.99 -4.39 -3.74
N LYS A 25 -5.12 -5.31 -2.78
CA LYS A 25 -6.21 -5.27 -1.79
C LYS A 25 -6.08 -4.04 -0.89
N ILE A 26 -4.89 -3.81 -0.34
CA ILE A 26 -4.58 -2.62 0.47
C ILE A 26 -4.80 -1.34 -0.35
N GLU A 27 -4.29 -1.27 -1.58
CA GLU A 27 -4.48 -0.13 -2.46
C GLU A 27 -5.97 0.16 -2.71
N LYS A 28 -6.80 -0.88 -2.88
CA LYS A 28 -8.24 -0.71 -3.09
C LYS A 28 -8.95 -0.18 -1.85
N GLU A 29 -8.66 -0.75 -0.69
CA GLU A 29 -9.23 -0.34 0.61
C GLU A 29 -8.86 1.10 0.92
N VAL A 30 -7.58 1.44 0.93
CA VAL A 30 -7.11 2.80 1.22
C VAL A 30 -7.61 3.80 0.16
N LYS A 31 -7.80 3.38 -1.10
CA LYS A 31 -8.35 4.28 -2.13
C LYS A 31 -9.81 4.62 -1.90
N SER A 32 -10.59 3.73 -1.28
CA SER A 32 -11.97 4.00 -0.91
C SER A 32 -12.08 5.03 0.23
N GLU A 33 -11.10 5.04 1.14
CA GLU A 33 -10.99 6.03 2.23
C GLU A 33 -10.47 7.38 1.73
N PHE A 34 -9.47 7.37 0.83
CA PHE A 34 -8.81 8.57 0.31
C PHE A 34 -8.91 8.64 -1.23
N PRO A 35 -10.11 8.88 -1.80
CA PRO A 35 -10.32 8.84 -3.25
C PRO A 35 -9.66 10.02 -3.99
N LYS A 36 -9.48 11.17 -3.34
CA LYS A 36 -8.89 12.38 -3.95
C LYS A 36 -7.60 12.86 -3.29
N ASP A 37 -7.34 12.46 -2.05
CA ASP A 37 -6.12 12.82 -1.33
C ASP A 37 -5.00 11.81 -1.63
N LYS A 38 -4.03 12.22 -2.45
CA LYS A 38 -2.90 11.37 -2.84
C LYS A 38 -1.92 11.16 -1.70
N MET A 39 -1.62 12.20 -0.92
CA MET A 39 -0.64 12.11 0.16
C MET A 39 -1.13 11.14 1.24
N MET A 40 -2.40 11.28 1.66
CA MET A 40 -2.99 10.40 2.67
C MET A 40 -3.13 8.97 2.16
N TYR A 41 -3.50 8.79 0.88
CA TYR A 41 -3.51 7.48 0.23
C TYR A 41 -2.13 6.81 0.29
N GLU A 42 -1.09 7.47 -0.23
CA GLU A 42 0.26 6.90 -0.29
C GLU A 42 0.83 6.62 1.10
N LEU A 43 0.59 7.52 2.07
CA LEU A 43 1.02 7.36 3.46
C LEU A 43 0.35 6.15 4.13
N HIS A 44 -0.97 5.97 3.95
CA HIS A 44 -1.70 4.87 4.58
C HIS A 44 -1.37 3.52 3.94
N VAL A 45 -1.16 3.49 2.62
CA VAL A 45 -0.65 2.28 1.94
C VAL A 45 0.74 1.92 2.49
N LEU A 46 1.65 2.89 2.60
CA LEU A 46 2.98 2.67 3.18
C LEU A 46 2.91 2.15 4.62
N ARG A 47 2.05 2.74 5.46
CA ARG A 47 1.84 2.29 6.84
C ARG A 47 1.30 0.87 6.92
N ALA A 48 0.32 0.53 6.09
CA ALA A 48 -0.24 -0.82 6.03
C ALA A 48 0.82 -1.86 5.64
N ILE A 49 1.67 -1.55 4.64
CA ILE A 49 2.80 -2.42 4.24
C ILE A 49 3.78 -2.60 5.39
N LYS A 50 4.20 -1.51 6.04
CA LYS A 50 5.19 -1.53 7.13
C LYS A 50 4.68 -2.19 8.40
N SER A 51 3.36 -2.21 8.64
CA SER A 51 2.77 -2.88 9.80
C SER A 51 3.09 -4.38 9.86
N GLY A 52 3.34 -5.00 8.70
CA GLY A 52 3.58 -6.44 8.58
C GLY A 52 2.34 -7.32 8.83
N TYR A 53 1.17 -6.73 9.13
CA TYR A 53 -0.06 -7.48 9.45
C TYR A 53 -0.48 -8.41 8.31
N TRP A 54 -0.25 -7.98 7.07
CA TRP A 54 -0.51 -8.73 5.85
C TRP A 54 0.18 -10.10 5.80
N ARG A 55 1.26 -10.32 6.55
CA ARG A 55 1.94 -11.63 6.63
C ARG A 55 1.07 -12.67 7.33
N LYS A 56 0.23 -12.25 8.29
CA LYS A 56 -0.69 -13.15 8.99
C LYS A 56 -1.88 -13.57 8.13
N THR A 57 -2.26 -12.74 7.16
CA THR A 57 -3.36 -13.01 6.22
C THR A 57 -2.91 -13.73 4.95
N ALA A 58 -1.59 -13.95 4.79
CA ALA A 58 -0.98 -14.63 3.65
C ALA A 58 -0.64 -16.11 3.94
N ALA A 59 -0.73 -16.52 5.21
CA ALA A 59 -0.61 -17.90 5.68
C ALA A 59 -1.99 -18.57 5.67
#